data_AF-A0A4Q5ZB04-F1
#
_entry.id   AF-A0A4Q5ZB04-F1
#
_cell.length_a   1.000
_cell.length_b   1.000
_cell.length_c   1.000
_cell.angle_alpha   90.00
_cell.angle_beta   90.00
_cell.angle_gamma   90.00
#
_symmetry.space_group_name_H-M   'P 1'
#
loop_
_entity.id
_entity.type
_entity.pdbx_description
1 polymer ?
#
loop_
_entity_poly.entity_id
_entity_poly.type
_entity_poly.pdbx_seq_one_letter_code
_entity_poly.pdbx_strand_id
1 'polypeptide(L)'
;MPDYNTPCALDKFIPPLKVRLTLFFTFLSFCLLAQRPKIGVTLSGGGAKGLAHLGILKAIDSAGLKVDYVTGTSMGAILGSLYAVGYSADTLVKIVDDIDWDALFRNQTSLPSLLMQEKEESYKYIVELPWINHKFHLSTGLLEGQELWLKFSELFFPVYNIKDFSKFSIPFRCISTDVGNGEAVVLKKGEVTNAIRSSMAIPSFFTAVNYEKSKLVDGGIVRNFPVRDVREMGADFVIGSNVAGGLLPSDKIRNVFQILLQEDHSSNSYHRLT
;
A
#
# COMPACT_ATOMS: atom_id res chain seq x y z
N MET A 1 35.77 -26.64 69.75
CA MET A 1 35.25 -26.67 68.36
C MET A 1 33.73 -26.70 68.45
N PRO A 2 32.98 -25.78 67.81
CA PRO A 2 31.54 -25.70 67.96
C PRO A 2 30.81 -26.68 67.02
N ASP A 3 29.62 -27.06 67.46
CA ASP A 3 28.73 -28.11 66.96
C ASP A 3 27.95 -27.65 65.70
N TYR A 4 27.92 -28.48 64.64
CA TYR A 4 27.32 -28.19 63.33
C TYR A 4 25.99 -28.93 63.11
N ASN A 5 25.11 -28.96 64.11
CA ASN A 5 23.76 -29.52 63.97
C ASN A 5 22.68 -28.46 64.23
N THR A 6 22.40 -27.67 63.20
CA THR A 6 21.13 -26.93 63.07
C THR A 6 20.54 -27.20 61.68
N PRO A 7 19.45 -27.97 61.56
CA PRO A 7 18.73 -28.04 60.30
C PRO A 7 18.05 -26.69 60.06
N CYS A 8 18.48 -25.98 59.02
CA CYS A 8 17.80 -24.79 58.51
C CYS A 8 16.42 -25.21 57.97
N ALA A 9 15.39 -25.06 58.79
CA ALA A 9 14.01 -25.23 58.40
C ALA A 9 13.59 -24.04 57.50
N LEU A 10 13.94 -24.12 56.22
CA LEU A 10 13.21 -23.42 55.17
C LEU A 10 11.91 -24.17 54.93
N ASP A 11 10.94 -23.97 55.83
CA ASP A 11 9.54 -24.30 55.56
C ASP A 11 9.13 -23.53 54.31
N LYS A 12 9.05 -24.26 53.19
CA LYS A 12 8.48 -23.75 51.95
C LYS A 12 7.04 -23.38 52.28
N PHE A 13 6.77 -22.09 52.46
CA PHE A 13 5.44 -21.56 52.66
C PHE A 13 4.61 -21.87 51.40
N ILE A 14 3.89 -22.99 51.43
CA ILE A 14 2.98 -23.43 50.39
C ILE A 14 1.66 -22.73 50.70
N PRO A 15 1.26 -21.68 49.94
CA PRO A 15 0.00 -21.00 50.20
C PRO A 15 -1.16 -22.00 50.09
N PRO A 16 -2.22 -21.84 50.91
CA PRO A 16 -3.34 -22.77 50.97
C PRO A 16 -3.99 -22.92 49.58
N LEU A 17 -4.53 -24.11 49.29
CA LEU A 17 -5.08 -24.48 47.98
C LEU A 17 -6.05 -23.43 47.41
N LYS A 18 -6.87 -22.81 48.28
CA LYS A 18 -7.78 -21.71 47.90
C LYS A 18 -7.04 -20.50 47.33
N VAL A 19 -5.92 -20.09 47.92
CA VAL A 19 -5.11 -18.95 47.45
C VAL A 19 -4.44 -19.26 46.12
N ARG A 20 -3.95 -20.50 45.94
CA ARG A 20 -3.39 -20.97 44.66
C ARG A 20 -4.44 -20.99 43.56
N LEU A 21 -5.65 -21.45 43.88
CA LEU A 21 -6.76 -21.50 42.95
C LEU A 21 -7.22 -20.09 42.58
N THR A 22 -7.33 -19.18 43.55
CA THR A 22 -7.68 -17.78 43.29
C THR A 22 -6.61 -17.08 42.43
N LEU A 23 -5.31 -17.28 42.73
CA LEU A 23 -4.21 -16.74 41.93
C LEU A 23 -4.17 -17.32 40.51
N PHE A 24 -4.49 -18.60 40.36
CA PHE A 24 -4.58 -19.26 39.05
C PHE A 24 -5.76 -18.70 38.24
N PHE A 25 -6.94 -18.53 38.86
CA PHE A 25 -8.11 -17.96 38.19
C PHE A 25 -7.92 -16.47 37.84
N THR A 26 -7.29 -15.66 38.71
CA THR A 26 -6.98 -14.27 38.38
C THR A 26 -5.90 -14.15 37.31
N PHE A 27 -4.89 -15.01 37.33
CA PHE A 27 -3.87 -15.06 36.27
C PHE A 27 -4.46 -15.54 34.93
N LEU A 28 -5.34 -16.55 34.96
CA LEU A 28 -6.04 -17.04 33.76
C LEU A 28 -6.98 -15.97 33.20
N SER A 29 -7.74 -15.26 34.05
CA SER A 29 -8.52 -14.10 33.63
C SER A 29 -7.66 -12.97 33.06
N PHE A 30 -6.49 -12.70 33.65
CA PHE A 30 -5.57 -11.68 33.15
C PHE A 30 -4.97 -12.06 31.78
N CYS A 31 -4.59 -13.32 31.58
CA CYS A 31 -4.17 -13.84 30.28
C CYS A 31 -5.29 -13.80 29.23
N LEU A 32 -6.54 -14.08 29.61
CA LEU A 32 -7.70 -13.96 28.72
C LEU A 32 -8.02 -12.51 28.34
N LEU A 33 -7.66 -11.54 29.19
CA LEU A 33 -7.87 -10.11 28.97
C LEU A 33 -6.72 -9.42 28.20
N ALA A 34 -5.55 -10.06 28.08
CA ALA A 34 -4.43 -9.53 27.33
C ALA A 34 -4.74 -9.58 25.82
N GLN A 35 -5.27 -8.49 25.27
CA GLN A 35 -5.46 -8.35 23.83
C GLN A 35 -4.10 -8.35 23.14
N ARG A 36 -3.96 -9.17 22.09
CA ARG A 36 -2.77 -9.13 21.25
C ARG A 36 -2.61 -7.71 20.65
N PRO A 37 -1.38 -7.23 20.46
CA PRO A 37 -1.19 -5.97 19.76
C PRO A 37 -1.72 -6.07 18.32
N LYS A 38 -2.32 -5.00 17.85
CA LYS A 38 -2.88 -4.88 16.50
C LYS A 38 -1.79 -4.45 15.53
N ILE A 39 -1.67 -5.17 14.42
CA ILE A 39 -0.63 -4.96 13.42
C ILE A 39 -1.26 -4.32 12.19
N GLY A 40 -0.79 -3.13 11.83
CA GLY A 40 -1.11 -2.46 10.59
C GLY A 40 -0.02 -2.69 9.53
N VAL A 41 -0.42 -2.80 8.28
CA VAL A 41 0.49 -2.81 7.12
C VAL A 41 0.24 -1.56 6.28
N THR A 42 1.31 -0.90 5.85
CA THR A 42 1.22 0.27 4.97
C THR A 42 2.18 0.17 3.80
N LEU A 43 1.66 0.39 2.59
CA LEU A 43 2.38 0.20 1.32
C LEU A 43 2.40 1.51 0.53
N SER A 44 3.59 2.00 0.18
CA SER A 44 3.71 3.26 -0.57
C SER A 44 3.31 3.13 -2.04
N GLY A 45 3.12 4.26 -2.72
CA GLY A 45 3.19 4.30 -4.18
C GLY A 45 4.64 4.22 -4.69
N GLY A 46 4.81 3.93 -5.99
CA GLY A 46 6.13 3.82 -6.63
C GLY A 46 6.16 3.17 -8.02
N GLY A 47 5.04 3.14 -8.74
CA GLY A 47 4.94 2.51 -10.06
C GLY A 47 5.44 1.05 -10.06
N ALA A 48 6.26 0.69 -11.04
CA ALA A 48 6.83 -0.66 -11.16
C ALA A 48 7.66 -1.11 -9.93
N LYS A 49 8.28 -0.18 -9.19
CA LYS A 49 9.02 -0.52 -7.95
C LYS A 49 8.09 -1.04 -6.84
N GLY A 50 6.79 -0.75 -6.92
CA GLY A 50 5.80 -1.25 -5.97
C GLY A 50 5.65 -2.76 -5.96
N LEU A 51 6.12 -3.49 -6.98
CA LEU A 51 6.17 -4.95 -6.95
C LEU A 51 7.03 -5.50 -5.80
N ALA A 52 7.98 -4.71 -5.27
CA ALA A 52 8.75 -5.09 -4.09
C ALA A 52 7.89 -5.30 -2.82
N HIS A 53 6.67 -4.75 -2.77
CA HIS A 53 5.73 -5.00 -1.68
C HIS A 53 5.35 -6.49 -1.56
N LEU A 54 5.37 -7.25 -2.66
CA LEU A 54 5.10 -8.69 -2.64
C LEU A 54 6.05 -9.44 -1.70
N GLY A 55 7.33 -9.04 -1.65
CA GLY A 55 8.31 -9.62 -0.75
C GLY A 55 7.97 -9.40 0.73
N ILE A 56 7.50 -8.19 1.08
CA ILE A 56 7.05 -7.87 2.43
C ILE A 56 5.78 -8.63 2.80
N LEU A 57 4.79 -8.67 1.91
CA LEU A 57 3.56 -9.44 2.13
C LEU A 57 3.86 -10.94 2.29
N LYS A 58 4.77 -11.49 1.48
CA LYS A 58 5.22 -12.88 1.61
C LYS A 58 5.92 -13.15 2.94
N ALA A 59 6.75 -12.22 3.41
CA ALA A 59 7.39 -12.34 4.72
C ALA A 59 6.37 -12.30 5.87
N ILE A 60 5.35 -11.45 5.77
CA ILE A 60 4.24 -11.35 6.73
C ILE A 60 3.46 -12.68 6.78
N ASP A 61 3.05 -13.19 5.61
CA ASP A 61 2.33 -14.47 5.49
C ASP A 61 3.18 -15.63 6.04
N SER A 62 4.46 -15.69 5.66
CA SER A 62 5.39 -16.75 6.10
C SER A 62 5.66 -16.71 7.60
N ALA A 63 5.63 -15.54 8.21
CA ALA A 63 5.76 -15.36 9.65
C ALA A 63 4.45 -15.63 10.42
N GLY A 64 3.33 -15.88 9.72
CA GLY A 64 2.03 -16.10 10.34
C GLY A 64 1.48 -14.87 11.07
N LEU A 65 1.90 -13.66 10.68
CA LEU A 65 1.48 -12.43 11.34
C LEU A 65 0.03 -12.09 10.97
N LYS A 66 -0.83 -11.97 11.97
CA LYS A 66 -2.23 -11.58 11.76
C LYS A 66 -2.35 -10.06 11.61
N VAL A 67 -2.39 -9.59 10.36
CA VAL A 67 -2.62 -8.19 10.00
C VAL A 67 -4.07 -7.79 10.34
N ASP A 68 -4.22 -6.65 11.02
CA ASP A 68 -5.50 -6.07 11.44
C ASP A 68 -5.97 -4.95 10.51
N TYR A 69 -5.04 -4.25 9.85
CA TYR A 69 -5.33 -3.07 9.04
C TYR A 69 -4.36 -2.99 7.86
N VAL A 70 -4.85 -2.56 6.70
CA VAL A 70 -4.01 -2.31 5.53
C VAL A 70 -4.28 -0.91 4.99
N THR A 71 -3.21 -0.18 4.68
CA THR A 71 -3.30 1.07 3.90
C THR A 71 -2.37 1.06 2.71
N GLY A 72 -2.76 1.76 1.64
CA GLY A 72 -1.93 1.83 0.44
C GLY A 72 -2.16 3.07 -0.42
N THR A 73 -1.14 3.41 -1.20
CA THR A 73 -1.21 4.49 -2.21
C THR A 73 -0.73 3.94 -3.56
N SER A 74 -1.42 4.27 -4.67
CA SER A 74 -1.02 3.86 -6.02
C SER A 74 -0.83 2.34 -6.14
N MET A 75 0.34 1.86 -6.58
CA MET A 75 0.67 0.42 -6.59
C MET A 75 0.50 -0.25 -5.21
N GLY A 76 0.83 0.44 -4.12
CA GLY A 76 0.56 -0.04 -2.77
C GLY A 76 -0.93 -0.17 -2.46
N ALA A 77 -1.78 0.67 -3.05
CA ALA A 77 -3.24 0.53 -2.94
C ALA A 77 -3.74 -0.69 -3.71
N ILE A 78 -3.20 -0.97 -4.90
CA ILE A 78 -3.55 -2.17 -5.68
C ILE A 78 -3.22 -3.44 -4.89
N LEU A 79 -1.94 -3.62 -4.53
CA LEU A 79 -1.50 -4.84 -3.83
C LEU A 79 -2.11 -4.94 -2.43
N GLY A 80 -2.21 -3.81 -1.72
CA GLY A 80 -2.79 -3.76 -0.38
C GLY A 80 -4.29 -4.08 -0.38
N SER A 81 -5.05 -3.61 -1.37
CA SER A 81 -6.48 -3.94 -1.45
C SER A 81 -6.72 -5.39 -1.86
N LEU A 82 -5.95 -5.94 -2.80
CA LEU A 82 -6.05 -7.35 -3.15
C LEU A 82 -5.69 -8.24 -1.95
N TYR A 83 -4.62 -7.91 -1.23
CA TYR A 83 -4.29 -8.60 0.02
C TYR A 83 -5.42 -8.49 1.05
N ALA A 84 -5.97 -7.29 1.24
CA ALA A 84 -7.03 -7.02 2.19
C ALA A 84 -8.35 -7.75 1.88
N VAL A 85 -8.69 -7.98 0.61
CA VAL A 85 -9.89 -8.75 0.23
C VAL A 85 -9.69 -10.26 0.38
N GLY A 86 -8.45 -10.72 0.62
CA GLY A 86 -8.14 -12.10 0.98
C GLY A 86 -7.18 -12.85 0.04
N TYR A 87 -6.58 -12.19 -0.95
CA TYR A 87 -5.54 -12.82 -1.77
C TYR A 87 -4.26 -13.02 -0.95
N SER A 88 -3.71 -14.24 -0.94
CA SER A 88 -2.40 -14.51 -0.33
C SER A 88 -1.27 -13.86 -1.11
N ALA A 89 -0.12 -13.60 -0.47
CA ALA A 89 1.05 -13.06 -1.16
C ALA A 89 1.49 -13.94 -2.35
N ASP A 90 1.41 -15.26 -2.24
CA ASP A 90 1.73 -16.18 -3.34
C ASP A 90 0.73 -16.07 -4.50
N THR A 91 -0.55 -15.83 -4.22
CA THR A 91 -1.55 -15.55 -5.27
C THR A 91 -1.27 -14.22 -5.95
N LEU A 92 -0.88 -13.20 -5.18
CA LEU A 92 -0.53 -11.88 -5.74
C LEU A 92 0.68 -11.96 -6.67
N VAL A 93 1.70 -12.74 -6.32
CA VAL A 93 2.85 -12.99 -7.20
C VAL A 93 2.39 -13.56 -8.54
N LYS A 94 1.55 -14.61 -8.52
CA LYS A 94 1.00 -15.19 -9.76
C LYS A 94 0.20 -14.20 -10.59
N ILE A 95 -0.69 -13.43 -9.95
CA ILE A 95 -1.48 -12.39 -10.63
C ILE A 95 -0.55 -11.39 -11.32
N VAL A 96 0.50 -10.94 -10.64
CA VAL A 96 1.48 -9.98 -11.18
C VAL A 96 2.28 -10.59 -12.34
N ASP A 97 2.67 -11.86 -12.24
CA ASP A 97 3.43 -12.56 -13.28
C ASP A 97 2.57 -12.83 -14.53
N ASP A 98 1.26 -13.05 -14.36
CA ASP A 98 0.32 -13.32 -15.46
C ASP A 98 -0.21 -12.05 -16.14
N ILE A 99 -0.01 -10.88 -15.53
CA ILE A 99 -0.38 -9.60 -16.12
C ILE A 99 0.63 -9.23 -17.21
N ASP A 100 0.12 -9.06 -18.43
CA ASP A 100 0.87 -8.41 -19.51
C ASP A 100 0.99 -6.91 -19.17
N TRP A 101 2.03 -6.56 -18.42
CA TRP A 101 2.30 -5.17 -18.03
C TRP A 101 2.56 -4.31 -19.27
N ASP A 102 3.17 -4.89 -20.30
CA ASP A 102 3.33 -4.21 -21.57
C ASP A 102 1.95 -3.93 -22.17
N ALA A 103 0.98 -4.84 -22.11
CA ALA A 103 -0.41 -4.60 -22.53
C ALA A 103 -1.10 -3.49 -21.78
N LEU A 104 -1.07 -3.56 -20.45
CA LEU A 104 -1.74 -2.58 -19.61
C LEU A 104 -1.16 -1.17 -19.81
N PHE A 105 0.09 -1.10 -20.30
CA PHE A 105 0.79 0.13 -20.61
C PHE A 105 1.20 0.23 -22.10
N ARG A 106 0.51 -0.44 -23.04
CA ARG A 106 0.96 -0.63 -24.46
C ARG A 106 1.06 0.67 -25.27
N ASN A 107 0.49 1.76 -24.79
CA ASN A 107 0.66 3.11 -25.36
C ASN A 107 1.69 3.97 -24.61
N GLN A 108 2.39 3.41 -23.64
CA GLN A 108 3.43 4.06 -22.84
C GLN A 108 4.83 3.48 -23.13
N THR A 109 4.92 2.39 -23.90
CA THR A 109 6.17 1.73 -24.32
C THR A 109 6.84 2.42 -25.52
N SER A 110 7.25 3.66 -25.29
CA SER A 110 8.59 4.12 -25.68
C SER A 110 9.51 4.19 -24.45
N LEU A 111 9.34 3.25 -23.51
CA LEU A 111 10.30 2.91 -22.47
C LEU A 111 10.72 1.45 -22.70
N PRO A 112 11.87 1.21 -23.34
CA PRO A 112 12.39 -0.13 -23.52
C PRO A 112 12.57 -0.82 -22.17
N SER A 113 12.12 -2.07 -22.11
CA SER A 113 12.42 -3.03 -21.07
C SER A 113 13.91 -3.03 -20.71
N LEU A 114 14.25 -2.54 -19.51
CA LEU A 114 15.58 -2.70 -18.94
C LEU A 114 15.55 -3.82 -17.90
N LEU A 115 15.56 -5.05 -18.40
CA LEU A 115 16.45 -6.05 -17.83
C LEU A 115 17.89 -5.60 -18.13
N MET A 116 18.48 -4.89 -17.16
CA MET A 116 19.89 -4.95 -16.79
C MET A 116 20.92 -5.14 -17.92
N GLN A 117 21.03 -4.21 -18.89
CA GLN A 117 22.32 -3.80 -19.49
C GLN A 117 22.14 -2.60 -20.43
N GLU A 118 23.12 -1.72 -20.37
CA GLU A 118 23.28 -0.44 -21.09
C GLU A 118 22.67 -0.38 -22.51
N LYS A 119 21.89 0.68 -22.78
CA LYS A 119 22.01 1.49 -24.02
C LYS A 119 21.22 2.81 -23.93
N GLU A 120 21.94 3.91 -24.12
CA GLU A 120 21.55 5.30 -23.84
C GLU A 120 20.70 6.01 -24.92
N GLU A 121 20.21 5.33 -25.96
CA GLU A 121 19.72 6.03 -27.17
C GLU A 121 18.20 5.99 -27.46
N SER A 122 17.38 5.31 -26.66
CA SER A 122 15.96 5.08 -27.02
C SER A 122 14.94 6.14 -26.56
N TYR A 123 15.35 7.27 -25.98
CA TYR A 123 14.41 8.27 -25.42
C TYR A 123 13.86 9.31 -26.41
N LYS A 124 14.02 9.11 -27.73
CA LYS A 124 13.73 10.16 -28.73
C LYS A 124 12.25 10.30 -29.15
N TYR A 125 11.32 9.45 -28.71
CA TYR A 125 9.96 9.40 -29.27
C TYR A 125 8.82 9.26 -28.24
N ILE A 126 8.96 9.83 -27.04
CA ILE A 126 7.93 9.66 -26.00
C ILE A 126 6.68 10.53 -26.21
N VAL A 127 6.73 11.59 -27.02
CA VAL A 127 5.53 12.36 -27.36
C VAL A 127 5.62 12.95 -28.77
N GLU A 128 4.94 12.34 -29.73
CA GLU A 128 4.45 13.10 -30.90
C GLU A 128 3.10 13.68 -30.50
N LEU A 129 2.98 15.00 -30.35
CA LEU A 129 1.70 15.67 -30.32
C LEU A 129 1.15 15.64 -31.76
N PRO A 130 0.14 14.81 -32.10
CA PRO A 130 -0.31 14.72 -33.47
C PRO A 130 -0.99 16.03 -33.84
N TRP A 131 -0.33 16.84 -34.67
CA TRP A 131 -0.88 18.07 -35.21
C TRP A 131 -1.85 17.72 -36.34
N ILE A 132 -3.11 17.49 -36.00
CA ILE A 132 -4.16 17.12 -36.94
C ILE A 132 -5.25 18.20 -36.90
N ASN A 133 -5.56 18.80 -38.05
CA ASN A 133 -6.62 19.82 -38.20
C ASN A 133 -6.50 21.05 -37.26
N HIS A 134 -5.30 21.60 -37.11
CA HIS A 134 -5.03 22.83 -36.33
C HIS A 134 -5.45 22.76 -34.84
N LYS A 135 -5.57 21.57 -34.26
CA LYS A 135 -5.89 21.37 -32.84
C LYS A 135 -4.97 20.30 -32.25
N PHE A 136 -4.52 20.53 -31.01
CA PHE A 136 -3.84 19.52 -30.23
C PHE A 136 -4.87 18.49 -29.77
N HIS A 137 -4.69 17.22 -30.17
CA HIS A 137 -5.53 16.12 -29.72
C HIS A 137 -4.78 15.27 -28.68
N LEU A 138 -5.27 15.24 -27.44
CA LEU A 138 -4.79 14.36 -26.37
C LEU A 138 -5.81 13.23 -26.18
N SER A 139 -5.66 12.11 -26.89
CA SER A 139 -6.71 11.07 -26.94
C SER A 139 -6.21 9.63 -26.94
N THR A 140 -5.31 9.29 -26.01
CA THR A 140 -4.86 7.91 -25.75
C THR A 140 -5.22 7.39 -24.34
N GLY A 141 -5.31 8.26 -23.32
CA GLY A 141 -5.58 7.85 -21.93
C GLY A 141 -7.00 7.31 -21.62
N LEU A 142 -7.94 7.36 -22.58
CA LEU A 142 -9.31 6.84 -22.39
C LEU A 142 -9.40 5.32 -22.59
N LEU A 143 -8.58 4.75 -23.48
CA LEU A 143 -8.54 3.31 -23.76
C LEU A 143 -7.77 2.55 -22.66
N GLU A 144 -6.68 3.14 -22.15
CA GLU A 144 -5.87 2.60 -21.04
C GLU A 144 -6.70 2.38 -19.75
N GLY A 145 -7.63 3.29 -19.47
CA GLY A 145 -8.52 3.17 -18.32
C GLY A 145 -9.55 2.05 -18.44
N GLN A 146 -9.81 1.49 -19.63
CA GLN A 146 -10.80 0.44 -19.83
C GLN A 146 -10.23 -0.96 -19.57
N GLU A 147 -9.05 -1.29 -20.12
CA GLU A 147 -8.42 -2.62 -19.87
C GLU A 147 -8.07 -2.82 -18.40
N LEU A 148 -7.47 -1.80 -17.78
CA LEU A 148 -7.19 -1.80 -16.35
C LEU A 148 -8.48 -1.96 -15.52
N TRP A 149 -9.55 -1.28 -15.92
CA TRP A 149 -10.84 -1.38 -15.23
C TRP A 149 -11.46 -2.77 -15.38
N LEU A 150 -11.33 -3.41 -16.55
CA LEU A 150 -11.76 -4.79 -16.76
C LEU A 150 -10.98 -5.75 -15.85
N LYS A 151 -9.65 -5.61 -15.78
CA LYS A 151 -8.84 -6.47 -14.91
C LYS A 151 -9.15 -6.26 -13.43
N PHE A 152 -9.34 -5.02 -12.98
CA PHE A 152 -9.79 -4.76 -11.61
C PHE A 152 -11.19 -5.31 -11.36
N SER A 153 -12.11 -5.18 -12.32
CA SER A 153 -13.46 -5.74 -12.18
C SER A 153 -13.43 -7.26 -12.03
N GLU A 154 -12.54 -7.94 -12.76
CA GLU A 154 -12.29 -9.38 -12.60
C GLU A 154 -11.72 -9.71 -11.21
N LEU A 155 -10.62 -9.06 -10.81
CA LEU A 155 -9.92 -9.36 -9.56
C LEU A 155 -10.76 -9.03 -8.31
N PHE A 156 -11.56 -7.98 -8.36
CA PHE A 156 -12.44 -7.55 -7.27
C PHE A 156 -13.86 -8.08 -7.38
N PHE A 157 -14.17 -8.91 -8.39
CA PHE A 157 -15.49 -9.54 -8.54
C PHE A 157 -15.98 -10.22 -7.24
N PRO A 158 -15.16 -10.93 -6.44
CA PRO A 158 -15.63 -11.56 -5.21
C PRO A 158 -16.17 -10.59 -4.15
N VAL A 159 -15.78 -9.33 -4.20
CA VAL A 159 -16.16 -8.29 -3.21
C VAL A 159 -16.94 -7.13 -3.85
N TYR A 160 -17.45 -7.31 -5.06
CA TYR A 160 -18.13 -6.24 -5.81
C TYR A 160 -19.30 -5.59 -5.06
N ASN A 161 -19.96 -6.32 -4.16
CA ASN A 161 -21.09 -5.86 -3.36
C ASN A 161 -20.68 -5.16 -2.04
N ILE A 162 -19.41 -5.27 -1.62
CA ILE A 162 -18.91 -4.67 -0.38
C ILE A 162 -18.48 -3.23 -0.65
N LYS A 163 -19.31 -2.27 -0.21
CA LYS A 163 -19.03 -0.84 -0.37
C LYS A 163 -18.33 -0.20 0.83
N ASP A 164 -18.15 -0.93 1.92
CA ASP A 164 -17.47 -0.47 3.12
C ASP A 164 -16.21 -1.29 3.30
N PHE A 165 -15.04 -0.67 3.11
CA PHE A 165 -13.76 -1.38 3.07
C PHE A 165 -13.32 -1.85 4.46
N SER A 166 -14.00 -1.43 5.52
CA SER A 166 -13.82 -2.02 6.86
C SER A 166 -14.35 -3.45 6.96
N LYS A 167 -15.16 -3.89 5.98
CA LYS A 167 -15.78 -5.23 5.92
C LYS A 167 -15.05 -6.20 4.99
N PHE A 168 -13.91 -5.80 4.41
CA PHE A 168 -13.01 -6.74 3.75
C PHE A 168 -12.43 -7.73 4.77
N SER A 169 -11.79 -8.81 4.30
CA SER A 169 -11.13 -9.79 5.17
C SER A 169 -10.14 -9.12 6.13
N ILE A 170 -9.47 -8.05 5.67
CA ILE A 170 -8.72 -7.11 6.49
C ILE A 170 -9.22 -5.69 6.18
N PRO A 171 -9.61 -4.88 7.18
CA PRO A 171 -10.00 -3.49 6.95
C PRO A 171 -8.97 -2.69 6.15
N PHE A 172 -9.44 -1.98 5.12
CA PHE A 172 -8.58 -1.29 4.14
C PHE A 172 -8.90 0.20 3.99
N ARG A 173 -7.87 1.02 3.71
CA ARG A 173 -8.00 2.38 3.20
C ARG A 173 -6.96 2.67 2.13
N CYS A 174 -7.30 3.46 1.11
CA CYS A 174 -6.32 3.99 0.17
C CYS A 174 -6.36 5.50 0.06
N ILE A 175 -5.28 6.07 -0.46
CA ILE A 175 -5.11 7.52 -0.55
C ILE A 175 -5.22 7.98 -2.00
N SER A 176 -5.98 9.05 -2.20
CA SER A 176 -5.98 9.86 -3.41
C SER A 176 -5.70 11.33 -3.06
N THR A 177 -5.47 12.14 -4.08
CA THR A 177 -5.33 13.59 -3.96
C THR A 177 -6.51 14.25 -4.67
N ASP A 178 -7.19 15.18 -4.00
CA ASP A 178 -8.19 16.03 -4.65
C ASP A 178 -7.49 17.13 -5.47
N VAL A 179 -7.78 17.16 -6.77
CA VAL A 179 -7.19 18.11 -7.72
C VAL A 179 -7.59 19.56 -7.43
N GLY A 180 -8.77 19.78 -6.84
CA GLY A 180 -9.31 21.12 -6.63
C GLY A 180 -8.63 21.88 -5.49
N ASN A 181 -8.16 21.18 -4.46
CA ASN A 181 -7.58 21.79 -3.25
C ASN A 181 -6.22 21.21 -2.83
N GLY A 182 -5.74 20.14 -3.48
CA GLY A 182 -4.47 19.51 -3.15
C GLY A 182 -4.47 18.73 -1.82
N GLU A 183 -5.64 18.37 -1.31
CA GLU A 183 -5.75 17.63 -0.04
C GLU A 183 -5.79 16.11 -0.26
N ALA A 184 -5.27 15.36 0.72
CA ALA A 184 -5.35 13.91 0.73
C ALA A 184 -6.78 13.46 1.05
N VAL A 185 -7.36 12.66 0.16
CA VAL A 185 -8.65 12.01 0.32
C VAL A 185 -8.44 10.55 0.72
N VAL A 186 -8.94 10.19 1.89
CA VAL A 186 -8.85 8.82 2.42
C VAL A 186 -10.08 8.02 1.99
N LEU A 187 -9.88 7.14 1.02
CA LEU A 187 -10.91 6.30 0.44
C LEU A 187 -11.10 5.04 1.31
N LYS A 188 -12.27 4.96 1.95
CA LYS A 188 -12.66 3.89 2.88
C LYS A 188 -13.98 3.21 2.52
N LYS A 189 -14.66 3.68 1.47
CA LYS A 189 -15.95 3.20 1.00
C LYS A 189 -16.15 3.51 -0.49
N GLY A 190 -17.18 2.90 -1.09
CA GLY A 190 -17.56 3.07 -2.49
C GLY A 190 -17.27 1.83 -3.34
N GLU A 191 -17.18 2.01 -4.65
CA GLU A 191 -16.68 0.97 -5.55
C GLU A 191 -15.17 0.81 -5.37
N VAL A 192 -14.70 -0.37 -4.98
CA VAL A 192 -13.26 -0.63 -4.78
C VAL A 192 -12.47 -0.35 -6.05
N THR A 193 -12.97 -0.75 -7.21
CA THR A 193 -12.33 -0.49 -8.51
C THR A 193 -12.17 1.00 -8.77
N ASN A 194 -13.18 1.82 -8.44
CA ASN A 194 -13.10 3.27 -8.59
C ASN A 194 -12.12 3.89 -7.59
N ALA A 195 -12.08 3.38 -6.35
CA ALA A 195 -11.16 3.86 -5.33
C ALA A 195 -9.68 3.56 -5.70
N ILE A 196 -9.39 2.33 -6.13
CA ILE A 196 -8.04 1.94 -6.57
C ILE A 196 -7.63 2.70 -7.83
N ARG A 197 -8.55 2.86 -8.81
CA ARG A 197 -8.30 3.68 -9.99
C ARG A 197 -7.97 5.13 -9.62
N SER A 198 -8.71 5.70 -8.66
CA SER A 198 -8.44 7.06 -8.18
C SER A 198 -7.07 7.16 -7.53
N SER A 199 -6.67 6.16 -6.75
CA SER A 199 -5.40 6.13 -6.03
C SER A 199 -4.19 5.94 -6.95
N MET A 200 -4.38 5.41 -8.17
CA MET A 200 -3.35 5.21 -9.19
C MET A 200 -3.47 6.17 -10.39
N ALA A 201 -4.30 7.22 -10.29
CA ALA A 201 -4.49 8.16 -11.40
C ALA A 201 -3.32 9.17 -11.46
N ILE A 202 -2.13 8.70 -11.83
CA ILE A 202 -0.91 9.50 -11.93
C ILE A 202 -1.13 10.62 -12.95
N PRO A 203 -0.93 11.90 -12.59
CA PRO A 203 -1.01 13.02 -13.53
C PRO A 203 -0.15 12.78 -14.77
N SER A 204 -0.59 13.28 -15.92
CA SER A 204 0.06 13.07 -17.24
C SER A 204 0.01 11.64 -17.80
N PHE A 205 -0.21 10.61 -16.99
CA PHE A 205 -0.35 9.22 -17.43
C PHE A 205 -1.79 8.75 -17.45
N PHE A 206 -2.61 9.16 -16.47
CA PHE A 206 -4.01 8.74 -16.35
C PHE A 206 -4.97 9.90 -16.16
N THR A 207 -6.19 9.73 -16.67
CA THR A 207 -7.28 10.70 -16.47
C THR A 207 -7.75 10.68 -15.02
N ALA A 208 -7.83 11.88 -14.41
CA ALA A 208 -8.42 12.07 -13.09
C ALA A 208 -9.81 11.43 -12.98
N VAL A 209 -10.07 10.84 -11.82
CA VAL A 209 -11.28 10.05 -11.57
C VAL A 209 -12.31 10.91 -10.85
N ASN A 210 -13.54 10.92 -11.36
CA ASN A 210 -14.63 11.59 -10.66
C ASN A 210 -15.03 10.79 -9.42
N TYR A 211 -15.04 11.44 -8.26
CA TYR A 211 -15.47 10.86 -7.00
C TYR A 211 -16.31 11.88 -6.23
N GLU A 212 -17.61 11.59 -6.07
CA GLU A 212 -18.59 12.51 -5.49
C GLU A 212 -18.55 13.90 -6.16
N LYS A 213 -18.12 14.95 -5.45
CA LYS A 213 -17.99 16.33 -5.97
C LYS A 213 -16.55 16.71 -6.35
N SER A 214 -15.62 15.77 -6.21
CA SER A 214 -14.19 15.97 -6.38
C SER A 214 -13.67 15.24 -7.62
N LYS A 215 -12.53 15.71 -8.11
CA LYS A 215 -11.72 14.95 -9.07
C LYS A 215 -10.47 14.48 -8.37
N LEU A 216 -10.22 13.19 -8.42
CA LEU A 216 -9.13 12.55 -7.72
C LEU A 216 -8.03 12.12 -8.68
N VAL A 217 -6.79 12.33 -8.23
CA VAL A 217 -5.56 11.82 -8.84
C VAL A 217 -4.80 10.98 -7.81
N ASP A 218 -3.65 10.44 -8.23
CA ASP A 218 -2.80 9.59 -7.40
C ASP A 218 -2.50 10.23 -6.03
N GLY A 219 -2.61 9.42 -4.98
CA GLY A 219 -2.37 9.86 -3.60
C GLY A 219 -0.89 10.16 -3.31
N GLY A 220 0.02 9.70 -4.17
CA GLY A 220 1.46 9.87 -4.05
C GLY A 220 1.90 11.33 -3.99
N ILE A 221 1.11 12.21 -4.60
CA ILE A 221 1.33 13.65 -4.65
C ILE A 221 1.25 14.28 -3.25
N VAL A 222 0.35 13.83 -2.38
CA VAL A 222 0.15 14.46 -1.07
C VAL A 222 0.58 13.55 0.07
N ARG A 223 0.32 12.25 -0.05
CA ARG A 223 0.61 11.27 1.00
C ARG A 223 0.89 9.90 0.39
N ASN A 224 2.15 9.73 -0.02
CA ASN A 224 2.57 8.48 -0.64
C ASN A 224 2.72 7.31 0.35
N PHE A 225 2.99 7.57 1.63
CA PHE A 225 3.21 6.51 2.63
C PHE A 225 2.25 6.66 3.82
N PRO A 226 1.06 6.01 3.78
CA PRO A 226 -0.05 6.26 4.69
C PRO A 226 0.08 5.61 6.08
N VAL A 227 1.21 5.87 6.76
CA VAL A 227 1.48 5.41 8.14
C VAL A 227 0.49 6.03 9.13
N ARG A 228 0.15 7.31 8.95
CA ARG A 228 -0.83 8.02 9.77
C ARG A 228 -2.20 7.33 9.70
N ASP A 229 -2.65 7.02 8.49
CA ASP A 229 -3.97 6.43 8.25
C ASP A 229 -4.12 5.05 8.87
N VAL A 230 -3.06 4.23 8.84
CA VAL A 230 -3.10 2.90 9.47
C VAL A 230 -3.06 2.99 11.00
N ARG A 231 -2.35 3.98 11.56
CA ARG A 231 -2.42 4.27 13.00
C ARG A 231 -3.81 4.74 13.42
N GLU A 232 -4.45 5.62 12.63
CA GLU A 232 -5.82 6.08 12.86
C GLU A 232 -6.86 4.94 12.77
N MET A 233 -6.54 3.83 12.10
CA MET A 233 -7.38 2.62 12.11
C MET A 233 -7.28 1.82 13.41
N GLY A 234 -6.27 2.10 14.25
CA GLY A 234 -6.06 1.49 15.56
C GLY A 234 -4.90 0.50 15.61
N ALA A 235 -3.92 0.60 14.71
CA ALA A 235 -2.72 -0.22 14.75
C ALA A 235 -1.78 0.21 15.90
N ASP A 236 -1.34 -0.75 16.70
CA ASP A 236 -0.31 -0.55 17.73
C ASP A 236 1.09 -0.58 17.12
N PHE A 237 1.31 -1.51 16.17
CA PHE A 237 2.54 -1.62 15.39
C PHE A 237 2.24 -1.49 13.91
N VAL A 238 3.15 -0.85 13.18
CA VAL A 238 3.03 -0.66 11.73
C VAL A 238 4.22 -1.29 11.03
N ILE A 239 3.95 -2.23 10.13
CA ILE A 239 4.91 -2.77 9.18
C ILE A 239 4.76 -1.99 7.89
N GLY A 240 5.80 -1.26 7.51
CA GLY A 240 5.77 -0.36 6.38
C GLY A 240 6.71 -0.80 5.25
N SER A 241 6.22 -0.77 4.02
CA SER A 241 7.05 -0.95 2.82
C SER A 241 7.04 0.33 2.00
N ASN A 242 8.18 1.02 1.97
CA ASN A 242 8.35 2.26 1.22
C ASN A 242 9.32 2.04 0.07
N VAL A 243 8.82 2.15 -1.15
CA VAL A 243 9.56 1.99 -2.41
C VAL A 243 9.74 3.30 -3.16
N ALA A 244 9.27 4.42 -2.58
CA ALA A 244 9.39 5.72 -3.18
C ALA A 244 10.87 6.06 -3.42
N GLY A 245 11.22 6.40 -4.66
CA GLY A 245 12.56 6.86 -4.99
C GLY A 245 12.88 8.20 -4.31
N GLY A 246 14.18 8.49 -4.14
CA GLY A 246 14.62 9.86 -3.95
C GLY A 246 14.48 10.67 -5.24
N LEU A 247 14.62 11.99 -5.12
CA LEU A 247 14.68 12.89 -6.28
C LEU A 247 15.82 12.47 -7.21
N LEU A 248 15.61 12.56 -8.53
CA LEU A 248 16.72 12.41 -9.47
C LEU A 248 17.69 13.57 -9.24
N PRO A 249 19.00 13.29 -9.17
CA PRO A 249 20.00 14.35 -9.14
C PRO A 249 19.91 15.17 -10.44
N SER A 250 20.26 16.45 -10.36
CA SER A 250 20.00 17.42 -11.43
C SER A 250 20.61 17.04 -12.78
N ASP A 251 21.72 16.30 -12.78
CA ASP A 251 22.41 15.76 -13.95
C ASP A 251 21.65 14.61 -14.64
N LYS A 252 20.68 14.00 -13.95
CA LYS A 252 19.80 12.94 -14.47
C LYS A 252 18.43 13.45 -14.92
N ILE A 253 18.11 14.73 -14.71
CA ILE A 253 16.89 15.35 -15.21
C ILE A 253 17.12 15.78 -16.66
N ARG A 254 16.55 15.02 -17.60
CA ARG A 254 16.77 15.16 -19.05
C ARG A 254 15.55 15.65 -19.81
N ASN A 255 14.36 15.66 -19.20
CA ASN A 255 13.13 16.10 -19.86
C ASN A 255 12.06 16.63 -18.88
N VAL A 256 11.05 17.32 -19.44
CA VAL A 256 9.93 17.93 -18.69
C VAL A 256 9.10 16.89 -17.93
N PHE A 257 8.95 15.67 -18.48
CA PHE A 257 8.23 14.59 -17.80
C PHE A 257 8.91 14.14 -16.52
N GLN A 258 10.25 14.07 -16.51
CA GLN A 258 11.02 13.76 -15.31
C GLN A 258 10.91 14.87 -14.27
N ILE A 259 10.80 16.13 -14.69
CA ILE A 259 10.55 17.26 -13.78
C ILE A 259 9.16 17.09 -13.14
N LEU A 260 8.12 16.85 -13.94
CA LEU A 260 6.74 16.67 -13.45
C LEU A 260 6.61 15.45 -12.51
N LEU A 261 7.17 14.30 -12.89
CA LEU A 261 7.19 13.10 -12.05
C LEU A 261 8.00 13.30 -10.76
N GLN A 262 9.04 14.13 -10.82
CA GLN A 262 9.85 14.46 -9.66
C GLN A 262 9.13 15.44 -8.74
N GLU A 263 8.35 16.38 -9.27
CA GLU A 263 7.46 17.23 -8.47
C GLU A 263 6.48 16.39 -7.66
N ASP A 264 5.84 15.40 -8.29
CA ASP A 264 4.96 14.42 -7.63
C ASP A 264 5.65 13.63 -6.50
N HIS A 265 6.97 13.41 -6.60
CA HIS A 265 7.76 12.75 -5.55
C HIS A 265 8.31 13.72 -4.49
N SER A 266 8.48 15.00 -4.83
CA SER A 266 9.13 16.02 -4.00
C SER A 266 8.26 16.55 -2.87
N SER A 267 6.96 16.68 -3.11
CA SER A 267 5.93 17.07 -2.13
C SER A 267 5.94 16.18 -0.88
N ASN A 268 6.36 14.94 -1.04
CA ASN A 268 6.43 13.90 -0.02
C ASN A 268 7.67 14.03 0.90
N SER A 269 8.61 14.94 0.59
CA SER A 269 9.83 15.20 1.37
C SER A 269 9.59 16.09 2.59
N TYR A 270 8.56 16.94 2.56
CA TYR A 270 8.23 17.85 3.67
C TYR A 270 7.59 17.15 4.86
N HIS A 271 6.94 16.00 4.65
CA HIS A 271 6.29 15.23 5.73
C HIS A 271 7.18 14.17 6.38
N ARG A 272 8.47 14.13 6.04
CA ARG A 272 9.41 13.14 6.59
C ARG A 272 9.88 13.45 8.02
N LEU A 273 9.37 14.51 8.66
CA LEU A 273 9.86 15.05 9.95
C LEU A 273 8.82 15.22 11.07
N THR A 274 7.60 14.66 10.97
CA THR A 274 6.62 14.70 12.08
C THR A 274 5.87 13.40 12.24
#